data_AF-A0A6L7HFU2-F1
#
_entry.id   AF-A0A6L7HFU2-F1
#
_cell.length_a   1.000
_cell.length_b   1.000
_cell.length_c   1.000
_cell.angle_alpha   90.00
_cell.angle_beta   90.00
_cell.angle_gamma   90.00
#
_symmetry.space_group_name_H-M   'P 1'
#
loop_
_entity.id
_entity.type
_entity.pdbx_description
1 polymer ?
#
loop_
_entity_poly.entity_id
_entity_poly.type
_entity_poly.pdbx_seq_one_letter_code
_entity_poly.pdbx_strand_id
1 'polypeptide(L)'
;MANNNPWLSEIIEILTELGGAGTLSQIKTKVMERNKIDLSKYQHEQSIGAQIRKTIYYHSSECDIYKGEQDLFYAVNGKGNGCWGLRDFDNNTDWELIDLEEEFSEGKQILRTHLSYERNNKVIKRAKEHFKQKHGGKIFCEICGFDFHKIYGELGKDFIEGHHTIPVSQLKEGEKTRIEDIIMVCSNCHRMLHRTKFVLTKEDLYSIIQK
;
A
#
# COMPACT_ATOMS: atom_id res chain seq x y z
N MET A 1 20.43 -12.36 37.47
CA MET A 1 20.07 -11.10 38.17
C MET A 1 18.75 -10.64 37.59
N ALA A 2 17.69 -10.57 38.39
CA ALA A 2 16.34 -10.27 37.93
C ALA A 2 16.34 -8.94 37.17
N ASN A 3 16.00 -8.99 35.88
CA ASN A 3 15.99 -7.79 35.06
C ASN A 3 14.80 -6.93 35.49
N ASN A 4 15.07 -5.82 36.17
CA ASN A 4 14.09 -4.99 36.89
C ASN A 4 13.21 -4.13 35.95
N ASN A 5 13.16 -4.47 34.66
CA ASN A 5 12.35 -3.76 33.68
C ASN A 5 10.97 -4.45 33.57
N PRO A 6 9.90 -3.84 34.11
CA PRO A 6 8.56 -4.44 34.11
C PRO A 6 8.02 -4.70 32.71
N TRP A 7 8.47 -3.94 31.71
CA TRP A 7 8.11 -4.18 30.32
C TRP A 7 8.76 -5.44 29.76
N LEU A 8 10.02 -5.71 30.14
CA LEU A 8 10.73 -6.87 29.62
C LEU A 8 10.15 -8.17 30.18
N SER A 9 9.92 -8.23 31.49
CA SER A 9 9.30 -9.39 32.14
C SER A 9 7.90 -9.66 31.57
N GLU A 10 7.10 -8.61 31.38
CA GLU A 10 5.74 -8.77 30.84
C GLU A 10 5.76 -9.30 29.41
N ILE A 11 6.63 -8.78 28.53
CA ILE A 11 6.71 -9.24 27.15
C ILE A 11 7.16 -10.71 27.07
N ILE A 12 8.12 -11.14 27.91
CA ILE A 12 8.55 -12.54 27.98
C ILE A 12 7.42 -13.45 28.43
N GLU A 13 6.67 -13.07 29.47
CA GLU A 13 5.51 -13.84 29.95
C GLU A 13 4.41 -13.94 28.89
N ILE A 14 4.18 -12.87 28.14
CA ILE A 14 3.20 -12.86 27.05
C ILE A 14 3.62 -13.79 25.91
N LEU A 15 4.86 -13.69 25.45
CA LEU A 15 5.35 -14.54 24.38
C LEU A 15 5.40 -16.02 24.80
N THR A 16 5.74 -16.31 26.05
CA THR A 16 5.65 -17.66 26.62
C THR A 16 4.23 -18.22 26.51
N GLU A 17 3.21 -17.43 26.87
CA GLU A 17 1.80 -17.85 26.74
C GLU A 17 1.32 -17.99 25.28
N LEU A 18 1.89 -17.21 24.37
CA LEU A 18 1.59 -17.30 22.94
C LEU A 18 2.32 -18.47 22.26
N GLY A 19 2.97 -19.35 23.03
CA GLY A 19 3.70 -20.48 22.50
C GLY A 19 5.06 -20.10 21.91
N GLY A 20 5.72 -19.09 22.46
CA GLY A 20 7.10 -18.72 22.15
C GLY A 20 7.27 -17.57 21.17
N ALA A 21 6.23 -17.17 20.43
CA ALA A 21 6.25 -16.01 19.55
C ALA A 21 4.88 -15.38 19.38
N GLY A 22 4.87 -14.13 18.93
CA GLY A 22 3.63 -13.41 18.63
C GLY A 22 3.87 -12.12 17.86
N THR A 23 2.78 -11.58 17.31
CA THR A 23 2.79 -10.27 16.64
C THR A 23 2.82 -9.14 17.66
N LEU A 24 3.34 -7.97 17.28
CA LEU A 24 3.30 -6.77 18.12
C LEU A 24 1.87 -6.39 18.53
N SER A 25 0.88 -6.70 17.69
CA SER A 25 -0.54 -6.50 18.01
C SER A 25 -0.98 -7.43 19.14
N GLN A 26 -0.70 -8.74 19.02
CA GLN A 26 -1.01 -9.73 20.06
C GLN A 26 -0.35 -9.38 21.40
N ILE A 27 0.92 -8.97 21.37
CA ILE A 27 1.64 -8.56 22.58
C ILE A 27 0.96 -7.34 23.22
N LYS A 28 0.66 -6.32 22.42
CA LYS A 28 0.02 -5.09 22.88
C LYS A 28 -1.36 -5.35 23.49
N THR A 29 -2.20 -6.15 22.84
CA THR A 29 -3.52 -6.54 23.33
C THR A 29 -3.41 -7.23 24.69
N LYS A 30 -2.54 -8.25 24.82
CA LYS A 30 -2.32 -8.95 26.09
C LYS A 30 -1.77 -8.04 27.20
N VAL A 31 -0.87 -7.09 26.88
CA VAL A 31 -0.40 -6.10 27.87
C VAL A 31 -1.56 -5.28 28.42
N MET A 32 -2.48 -4.83 27.54
CA MET A 32 -3.64 -4.03 27.93
C MET A 32 -4.65 -4.84 28.76
N GLU A 33 -4.89 -6.10 28.41
CA GLU A 33 -5.82 -6.99 29.12
C GLU A 33 -5.32 -7.35 30.54
N ARG A 34 -4.03 -7.65 30.68
CA ARG A 34 -3.46 -8.11 31.95
C ARG A 34 -3.33 -7.01 33.00
N ASN A 35 -3.28 -5.74 32.58
CA ASN A 35 -3.20 -4.56 33.44
C ASN A 35 -2.10 -4.65 34.53
N LYS A 36 -1.00 -5.37 34.25
CA LYS A 36 0.16 -5.54 35.15
C LYS A 36 1.12 -4.35 35.10
N ILE A 37 1.02 -3.53 34.05
CA ILE A 37 1.79 -2.31 33.87
C ILE A 37 0.87 -1.12 34.13
N ASP A 38 1.37 -0.13 34.87
CA ASP A 38 0.69 1.15 35.02
C ASP A 38 0.67 1.92 33.69
N LEU A 39 -0.45 1.80 32.97
CA LEU A 39 -0.66 2.43 31.68
C LEU A 39 -1.14 3.88 31.78
N SER A 40 -1.43 4.39 32.98
CA SER A 40 -1.94 5.76 33.19
C SER A 40 -0.97 6.85 32.67
N LYS A 41 0.30 6.50 32.53
CA LYS A 41 1.37 7.36 32.02
C LYS A 41 1.39 7.50 30.50
N TYR A 42 0.56 6.75 29.77
CA TYR A 42 0.54 6.73 28.31
C TYR A 42 -0.74 7.42 27.79
N GLN A 43 -0.57 8.53 27.08
CA GLN A 43 -1.68 9.33 26.57
C GLN A 43 -2.46 8.64 25.43
N HIS A 44 -1.81 7.74 24.68
CA HIS A 44 -2.39 7.09 23.50
C HIS A 44 -1.91 5.64 23.38
N GLU A 45 -2.74 4.80 22.76
CA GLU A 45 -2.46 3.38 22.50
C GLU A 45 -1.18 3.17 21.65
N GLN A 46 -0.88 4.12 20.75
CA GLN A 46 0.33 4.10 19.94
C GLN A 46 1.61 4.25 20.78
N SER A 47 1.54 4.95 21.92
CA SER A 47 2.67 5.15 22.84
C SER A 47 3.03 3.85 23.57
N ILE A 48 2.03 3.02 23.88
CA ILE A 48 2.21 1.67 24.44
C ILE A 48 2.94 0.78 23.43
N GLY A 49 2.47 0.77 22.17
CA GLY A 49 3.12 0.01 21.11
C GLY A 49 4.56 0.45 20.83
N ALA A 50 4.86 1.74 20.97
CA ALA A 50 6.23 2.26 20.86
C ALA A 50 7.13 1.76 21.99
N GLN A 51 6.62 1.69 23.22
CA GLN A 51 7.37 1.17 24.36
C GLN A 51 7.66 -0.33 24.22
N ILE A 52 6.70 -1.13 23.75
CA ILE A 52 6.89 -2.57 23.47
C ILE A 52 8.00 -2.77 22.44
N ARG A 53 7.92 -2.08 21.29
CA ARG A 53 8.96 -2.14 20.25
C ARG A 53 10.33 -1.74 20.78
N LYS A 54 10.39 -0.64 21.54
CA LYS A 54 11.63 -0.16 22.14
C LYS A 54 12.27 -1.24 23.00
N THR A 55 11.51 -1.86 23.91
CA THR A 55 12.00 -2.93 24.77
C THR A 55 12.54 -4.10 23.94
N ILE A 56 11.77 -4.60 22.96
CA ILE A 56 12.20 -5.71 22.11
C ILE A 56 13.50 -5.39 21.35
N TYR A 57 13.61 -4.20 20.76
CA TYR A 57 14.77 -3.81 19.93
C TYR A 57 16.05 -3.64 20.75
N TYR A 58 15.95 -3.23 22.01
CA TYR A 58 17.11 -3.19 22.92
C TYR A 58 17.61 -4.57 23.34
N HIS A 59 16.79 -5.61 23.16
CA HIS A 59 17.04 -6.98 23.59
C HIS A 59 17.09 -7.98 22.43
N SER A 60 17.37 -7.52 21.21
CA SER A 60 17.55 -8.36 20.02
C SER A 60 18.82 -7.99 19.28
N SER A 61 19.74 -8.93 19.12
CA SER A 61 20.97 -8.77 18.33
C SER A 61 20.74 -8.47 16.85
N GLU A 62 19.51 -8.67 16.36
CA GLU A 62 19.09 -8.31 15.00
C GLU A 62 18.79 -6.82 14.86
N CYS A 63 18.84 -6.02 15.92
CA CYS A 63 18.63 -4.57 15.82
C CYS A 63 19.94 -3.80 15.98
N ASP A 64 20.15 -2.77 15.15
CA ASP A 64 21.35 -1.91 15.20
C ASP A 64 21.50 -1.15 16.54
N ILE A 65 20.41 -1.07 17.32
CA ILE A 65 20.32 -0.39 18.62
C ILE A 65 20.81 -1.29 19.77
N TYR A 66 21.01 -2.58 19.52
CA TYR A 66 21.43 -3.57 20.51
C TYR A 66 22.81 -3.26 21.09
N LYS A 67 22.93 -3.31 22.42
CA LYS A 67 24.15 -2.95 23.16
C LYS A 67 24.89 -4.14 23.77
N GLY A 68 24.51 -5.38 23.45
CA GLY A 68 25.21 -6.57 23.95
C GLY A 68 24.81 -7.04 25.35
N GLU A 69 23.71 -6.53 25.94
CA GLU A 69 23.34 -6.86 27.32
C GLU A 69 22.63 -8.21 27.44
N GLN A 70 21.49 -8.39 26.75
CA GLN A 70 20.70 -9.62 26.76
C GLN A 70 19.99 -9.81 25.42
N ASP A 71 20.41 -10.81 24.64
CA ASP A 71 19.80 -11.16 23.35
C ASP A 71 18.68 -12.19 23.55
N LEU A 72 17.45 -11.71 23.74
CA LEU A 72 16.30 -12.53 24.15
C LEU A 72 15.29 -12.74 23.02
N PHE A 73 15.26 -11.84 22.03
CA PHE A 73 14.24 -11.85 20.98
C PHE A 73 14.84 -12.02 19.58
N TYR A 74 14.11 -12.69 18.69
CA TYR A 74 14.42 -12.83 17.27
C TYR A 74 13.20 -12.50 16.39
N ALA A 75 13.43 -12.05 15.16
CA ALA A 75 12.33 -11.81 14.22
C ALA A 75 11.95 -13.11 13.49
N VAL A 76 10.73 -13.61 13.75
CA VAL A 76 10.26 -14.94 13.30
C VAL A 76 10.22 -15.07 11.77
N ASN A 77 10.02 -13.97 11.03
CA ASN A 77 9.97 -13.95 9.57
C ASN A 77 10.85 -12.83 8.97
N GLY A 78 11.92 -12.43 9.67
CA GLY A 78 12.79 -11.32 9.24
C GLY A 78 12.32 -9.93 9.69
N LYS A 79 13.24 -8.95 9.60
CA LYS A 79 13.04 -7.59 10.12
C LYS A 79 11.90 -6.87 9.38
N GLY A 80 10.97 -6.28 10.14
CA GLY A 80 9.91 -5.42 9.61
C GLY A 80 8.49 -6.02 9.69
N ASN A 81 8.37 -7.33 9.85
CA ASN A 81 7.08 -8.04 9.86
C ASN A 81 6.34 -7.99 11.21
N GLY A 82 6.92 -7.30 12.21
CA GLY A 82 6.26 -7.09 13.50
C GLY A 82 6.03 -8.36 14.33
N CYS A 83 6.70 -9.47 14.04
CA CYS A 83 6.56 -10.73 14.76
C CYS A 83 7.87 -11.11 15.45
N TRP A 84 7.78 -11.41 16.73
CA TRP A 84 8.93 -11.60 17.60
C TRP A 84 8.80 -12.88 18.41
N GLY A 85 9.86 -13.66 18.45
CA GLY A 85 9.97 -14.90 19.21
C GLY A 85 11.04 -14.82 20.29
N LEU A 86 10.94 -15.70 21.29
CA LEU A 86 11.92 -15.87 22.36
C LEU A 86 13.02 -16.85 21.92
N ARG A 87 14.29 -16.45 22.05
CA ARG A 87 15.44 -17.29 21.63
C ARG A 87 15.63 -18.54 22.51
N ASP A 88 15.39 -18.43 23.81
CA ASP A 88 15.53 -19.53 24.79
C ASP A 88 14.21 -20.28 25.07
N PHE A 89 13.27 -20.26 24.12
CA PHE A 89 12.01 -20.98 24.27
C PHE A 89 12.14 -22.40 23.73
N ASP A 90 12.22 -23.39 24.63
CA ASP A 90 12.16 -24.81 24.30
C ASP A 90 10.79 -25.15 23.71
N ASN A 91 10.69 -25.09 22.39
CA ASN A 91 9.51 -25.52 21.66
C ASN A 91 9.85 -26.74 20.83
N ASN A 92 9.47 -27.92 21.33
CA ASN A 92 9.26 -29.11 20.52
C ASN A 92 7.91 -29.00 19.78
N THR A 93 7.64 -27.83 19.20
CA THR A 93 6.41 -27.50 18.49
C THR A 93 6.81 -26.90 17.15
N ASP A 94 6.55 -27.65 16.10
CA ASP A 94 6.78 -27.28 14.69
C ASP A 94 6.21 -25.89 14.39
N TRP A 95 7.08 -24.98 13.95
CA TRP A 95 6.81 -23.57 13.64
C TRP A 95 6.10 -23.33 12.29
N GLU A 96 5.37 -24.30 11.76
CA GLU A 96 4.68 -24.09 10.48
C GLU A 96 3.26 -23.57 10.73
N LEU A 97 3.03 -22.32 10.27
CA LEU A 97 1.74 -21.61 10.15
C LEU A 97 1.32 -20.75 11.36
N ILE A 98 2.06 -19.67 11.63
CA ILE A 98 1.41 -18.46 12.15
C ILE A 98 0.79 -17.74 10.96
N ASP A 99 -0.54 -17.82 10.85
CA ASP A 99 -1.30 -17.00 9.91
C ASP A 99 -1.16 -15.53 10.34
N LEU A 100 -0.38 -14.78 9.58
CA LEU A 100 -0.18 -13.35 9.78
C LEU A 100 -1.41 -12.63 9.23
N GLU A 101 -2.46 -12.51 10.05
CA GLU A 101 -3.51 -11.53 9.79
C GLU A 101 -2.91 -10.12 9.95
N GLU A 102 -2.31 -9.61 8.87
CA GLU A 102 -1.75 -8.25 8.81
C GLU A 102 -2.90 -7.23 8.78
N GLU A 103 -3.23 -6.68 9.94
CA GLU A 103 -4.18 -5.57 10.04
C GLU A 103 -3.47 -4.22 9.82
N PHE A 104 -3.88 -3.51 8.76
CA PHE A 104 -3.41 -2.16 8.47
C PHE A 104 -4.44 -1.12 8.93
N SER A 105 -4.00 -0.17 9.74
CA SER A 105 -4.83 0.98 10.12
C SER A 105 -4.96 1.95 8.95
N GLU A 106 -6.04 1.82 8.18
CA GLU A 106 -6.41 2.72 7.08
C GLU A 106 -7.53 3.71 7.52
N GLY A 107 -7.89 4.66 6.65
CA GLY A 107 -9.06 5.53 6.89
C GLY A 107 -8.81 6.84 7.67
N LYS A 108 -7.58 7.10 8.11
CA LYS A 108 -7.21 8.41 8.69
C LYS A 108 -7.42 9.51 7.63
N GLN A 109 -8.31 10.47 7.93
CA GLN A 109 -8.51 11.64 7.09
C GLN A 109 -7.27 12.55 7.17
N ILE A 110 -6.71 12.87 6.01
CA ILE A 110 -5.59 13.81 5.87
C ILE A 110 -6.03 14.95 4.96
N LEU A 111 -5.73 16.18 5.36
CA LEU A 111 -5.92 17.35 4.49
C LEU A 111 -4.76 17.39 3.49
N ARG A 112 -5.08 17.48 2.20
CA ARG A 112 -4.10 17.72 1.13
C ARG A 112 -4.49 18.97 0.35
N THR A 113 -3.55 19.90 0.22
CA THR A 113 -3.70 21.06 -0.66
C THR A 113 -3.43 20.63 -2.10
N HIS A 114 -4.41 20.78 -2.99
CA HIS A 114 -4.29 20.40 -4.40
C HIS A 114 -4.48 21.62 -5.29
N LEU A 115 -3.43 22.01 -6.03
CA LEU A 115 -3.57 22.87 -7.20
C LEU A 115 -4.09 22.01 -8.36
N SER A 116 -5.22 22.40 -8.95
CA SER A 116 -5.83 21.71 -10.09
C SER A 116 -5.73 22.57 -11.35
N TYR A 117 -5.38 21.95 -12.47
CA TYR A 117 -5.48 22.59 -13.78
C TYR A 117 -6.92 22.50 -14.29
N GLU A 118 -7.42 23.60 -14.89
CA GLU A 118 -8.72 23.60 -15.57
C GLU A 118 -8.68 22.63 -16.77
N ARG A 119 -9.73 21.81 -16.92
CA ARG A 119 -9.87 20.87 -18.04
C ARG A 119 -11.23 21.03 -18.69
N ASN A 120 -11.24 21.21 -20.00
CA ASN A 120 -12.48 21.32 -20.76
C ASN A 120 -13.00 19.92 -21.16
N ASN A 121 -13.94 19.39 -20.38
CA ASN A 121 -14.55 18.07 -20.61
C ASN A 121 -15.23 17.92 -21.99
N LYS A 122 -15.55 19.03 -22.68
CA LYS A 122 -16.12 18.98 -24.04
C LYS A 122 -15.14 18.39 -25.05
N VAL A 123 -13.83 18.53 -24.83
CA VAL A 123 -12.80 17.99 -25.74
C VAL A 123 -12.87 16.46 -25.77
N ILE A 124 -12.92 15.81 -24.60
CA ILE A 124 -13.02 14.35 -24.51
C ILE A 124 -14.33 13.84 -25.12
N LYS A 125 -15.46 14.51 -24.84
CA LYS A 125 -16.75 14.11 -25.41
C LYS A 125 -16.72 14.14 -26.94
N ARG A 126 -16.21 15.23 -27.52
CA ARG A 126 -16.08 15.36 -28.98
C ARG A 126 -15.09 14.37 -29.57
N ALA A 127 -13.98 14.09 -28.87
CA ALA A 127 -13.02 13.09 -29.31
C ALA A 127 -13.66 11.69 -29.40
N LYS A 128 -14.46 11.29 -28.41
CA LYS A 128 -15.21 10.03 -28.44
C LYS A 128 -16.21 9.99 -29.60
N GLU A 129 -16.97 11.07 -29.82
CA GLU A 129 -17.92 11.17 -30.92
C GLU A 129 -17.23 11.06 -32.28
N HIS A 130 -16.14 11.80 -32.47
CA HIS A 130 -15.33 11.76 -33.68
C HIS A 130 -14.73 10.36 -33.93
N PHE A 131 -14.21 9.71 -32.88
CA PHE A 131 -13.70 8.35 -32.95
C PHE A 131 -14.78 7.37 -33.39
N LYS A 132 -15.97 7.40 -32.76
CA LYS A 132 -17.10 6.54 -33.14
C LYS A 132 -17.51 6.75 -34.60
N GLN A 133 -17.58 8.00 -35.07
CA GLN A 133 -17.91 8.30 -36.48
C GLN A 133 -16.90 7.65 -37.44
N LYS A 134 -15.61 7.72 -37.14
CA LYS A 134 -14.54 7.13 -37.94
C LYS A 134 -14.52 5.60 -37.91
N HIS A 135 -15.01 4.99 -36.83
CA HIS A 135 -14.92 3.55 -36.57
C HIS A 135 -16.27 2.83 -36.60
N GLY A 136 -17.24 3.34 -37.38
CA GLY A 136 -18.52 2.66 -37.61
C GLY A 136 -19.36 2.49 -36.35
N GLY A 137 -19.33 3.48 -35.46
CA GLY A 137 -20.07 3.51 -34.20
C GLY A 137 -19.38 2.77 -33.04
N LYS A 138 -18.25 2.10 -33.28
CA LYS A 138 -17.51 1.37 -32.24
C LYS A 138 -16.52 2.28 -31.51
N ILE A 139 -16.22 1.92 -30.27
CA ILE A 139 -15.22 2.60 -29.44
C ILE A 139 -14.38 1.56 -28.72
N PHE A 140 -13.06 1.65 -28.87
CA PHE A 140 -12.11 0.66 -28.35
C PHE A 140 -10.77 1.32 -28.09
N CYS A 141 -9.93 0.67 -27.29
CA CYS A 141 -8.60 1.14 -26.96
C CYS A 141 -7.71 1.18 -28.20
N GLU A 142 -7.15 2.34 -28.52
CA GLU A 142 -6.25 2.51 -29.65
C GLU A 142 -4.89 1.82 -29.48
N ILE A 143 -4.58 1.36 -28.27
CA ILE A 143 -3.33 0.68 -27.94
C ILE A 143 -3.55 -0.84 -28.01
N CYS A 144 -4.34 -1.40 -27.09
CA CYS A 144 -4.51 -2.86 -27.00
C CYS A 144 -5.72 -3.40 -27.79
N GLY A 145 -6.58 -2.55 -28.36
CA GLY A 145 -7.79 -2.98 -29.05
C GLY A 145 -8.95 -3.40 -28.13
N PHE A 146 -8.81 -3.24 -26.81
CA PHE A 146 -9.83 -3.61 -25.83
C PHE A 146 -11.12 -2.81 -26.03
N ASP A 147 -12.25 -3.50 -26.07
CA ASP A 147 -13.60 -2.94 -26.24
C ASP A 147 -14.44 -3.32 -25.02
N PHE A 148 -14.82 -2.30 -24.22
CA PHE A 148 -15.60 -2.52 -23.00
C PHE A 148 -17.00 -3.05 -23.29
N HIS A 149 -17.65 -2.60 -24.36
CA HIS A 149 -18.98 -3.08 -24.71
C HIS A 149 -18.93 -4.55 -25.14
N LYS A 150 -17.88 -4.94 -25.87
CA LYS A 150 -17.68 -6.35 -26.27
C LYS A 150 -17.47 -7.28 -25.07
N ILE A 151 -16.75 -6.83 -24.03
CA ILE A 151 -16.39 -7.67 -22.87
C ILE A 151 -17.44 -7.61 -21.76
N TYR A 152 -18.01 -6.43 -21.49
CA TYR A 152 -18.91 -6.18 -20.36
C TYR A 152 -20.37 -5.93 -20.78
N GLY A 153 -20.70 -6.03 -22.07
CA GLY A 153 -22.05 -5.75 -22.58
C GLY A 153 -22.46 -4.29 -22.36
N GLU A 154 -23.75 -4.05 -22.12
CA GLU A 154 -24.31 -2.69 -21.98
C GLU A 154 -23.62 -1.86 -20.88
N LEU A 155 -23.07 -2.49 -19.84
CA LEU A 155 -22.29 -1.79 -18.80
C LEU A 155 -21.06 -1.06 -19.38
N GLY A 156 -20.44 -1.65 -20.39
CA GLY A 156 -19.26 -1.10 -21.06
C GLY A 156 -19.57 -0.18 -22.24
N LYS A 157 -20.85 0.08 -22.53
CA LYS A 157 -21.27 0.90 -23.67
C LYS A 157 -20.77 2.33 -23.53
N ASP A 158 -20.17 2.85 -24.59
CA ASP A 158 -19.56 4.20 -24.63
C ASP A 158 -18.48 4.47 -23.56
N PHE A 159 -18.05 3.42 -22.85
CA PHE A 159 -17.03 3.52 -21.81
C PHE A 159 -15.64 3.39 -22.43
N ILE A 160 -14.88 4.47 -22.33
CA ILE A 160 -13.45 4.53 -22.61
C ILE A 160 -12.88 5.81 -21.99
N GLU A 161 -11.57 5.85 -21.75
CA GLU A 161 -10.90 7.02 -21.21
C GLU A 161 -10.19 7.78 -22.34
N GLY A 162 -10.19 9.11 -22.28
CA GLY A 162 -9.45 9.95 -23.22
C GLY A 162 -8.18 10.47 -22.56
N HIS A 163 -7.02 10.10 -23.10
CA HIS A 163 -5.72 10.52 -22.61
C HIS A 163 -5.16 11.63 -23.50
N HIS A 164 -4.62 12.68 -22.88
CA HIS A 164 -3.98 13.77 -23.63
C HIS A 164 -2.55 13.34 -23.98
N THR A 165 -2.18 13.37 -25.25
CA THR A 165 -0.81 13.07 -25.69
C THR A 165 0.19 14.10 -25.17
N ILE A 166 -0.26 15.35 -25.00
CA ILE A 166 0.47 16.41 -24.31
C ILE A 166 -0.18 16.63 -22.94
N PRO A 167 0.54 16.37 -21.83
CA PRO A 167 -0.02 16.57 -20.50
C PRO A 167 -0.49 18.01 -20.29
N VAL A 168 -1.68 18.19 -19.73
CA VAL A 168 -2.24 19.52 -19.43
C VAL A 168 -1.31 20.37 -18.55
N SER A 169 -0.52 19.73 -17.67
CA SER A 169 0.47 20.42 -16.83
C SER A 169 1.64 21.04 -17.59
N GLN A 170 1.85 20.63 -18.85
CA GLN A 170 2.89 21.19 -19.73
C GLN A 170 2.34 22.28 -20.65
N LEU A 171 1.02 22.46 -20.71
CA LEU A 171 0.39 23.51 -21.51
C LEU A 171 0.59 24.87 -20.85
N LYS A 172 0.89 25.88 -21.68
CA LYS A 172 0.88 27.28 -21.24
C LYS A 172 -0.55 27.81 -21.17
N GLU A 173 -0.75 28.83 -20.36
CA GLU A 173 -2.05 29.52 -20.28
C GLU A 173 -2.49 30.01 -21.67
N GLY A 174 -3.72 29.65 -22.06
CA GLY A 174 -4.28 29.97 -23.39
C GLY A 174 -3.95 28.98 -24.51
N GLU A 175 -3.09 27.98 -24.29
CA GLU A 175 -2.88 26.91 -25.26
C GLU A 175 -4.14 26.04 -25.42
N LYS A 176 -4.42 25.65 -26.67
CA LYS A 176 -5.63 24.92 -27.03
C LYS A 176 -5.31 23.45 -27.26
N THR A 177 -6.05 22.57 -26.61
CA THR A 177 -6.06 21.14 -26.92
C THR A 177 -6.98 20.89 -28.11
N ARG A 178 -6.48 20.20 -29.14
CA ARG A 178 -7.29 19.76 -30.27
C ARG A 178 -7.82 18.36 -30.03
N ILE A 179 -8.79 17.94 -30.82
CA ILE A 179 -9.41 16.61 -30.70
C ILE A 179 -8.37 15.52 -31.03
N GLU A 180 -7.49 15.81 -31.97
CA GLU A 180 -6.42 14.92 -32.44
C GLU A 180 -5.32 14.70 -31.38
N ASP A 181 -5.25 15.57 -30.37
CA ASP A 181 -4.30 15.45 -29.25
C ASP A 181 -4.85 14.55 -28.12
N ILE A 182 -6.00 13.90 -28.35
CA ILE A 182 -6.63 12.94 -27.43
C ILE A 182 -6.62 11.55 -28.04
N ILE A 183 -6.10 10.56 -27.30
CA ILE A 183 -6.17 9.15 -27.65
C ILE A 183 -7.20 8.41 -26.79
N MET A 184 -7.95 7.49 -27.40
CA MET A 184 -8.91 6.63 -26.70
C MET A 184 -8.19 5.41 -26.12
N VAL A 185 -8.22 5.25 -24.80
CA VAL A 185 -7.49 4.20 -24.08
C VAL A 185 -8.36 3.52 -23.03
N CYS A 186 -8.14 2.22 -22.79
CA CYS A 186 -8.79 1.53 -21.68
C CYS A 186 -8.14 1.90 -20.34
N SER A 187 -8.84 1.64 -19.24
CA SER A 187 -8.37 1.98 -17.89
C SER A 187 -6.99 1.40 -17.57
N ASN A 188 -6.69 0.17 -18.02
CA ASN A 188 -5.37 -0.45 -17.81
C ASN A 188 -4.26 0.28 -18.60
N CYS A 189 -4.47 0.54 -19.89
CA CYS A 189 -3.51 1.28 -20.70
C CYS A 189 -3.33 2.71 -20.20
N HIS A 190 -4.42 3.38 -19.78
CA HIS A 190 -4.34 4.72 -19.22
C HIS A 190 -3.51 4.77 -17.93
N ARG A 191 -3.68 3.77 -17.05
CA ARG A 191 -2.82 3.63 -15.86
C ARG A 191 -1.35 3.42 -16.26
N MET A 192 -1.07 2.61 -17.29
CA MET A 192 0.31 2.35 -17.72
C MET A 192 0.98 3.59 -18.33
N LEU A 193 0.26 4.39 -19.11
CA LEU A 193 0.78 5.67 -19.64
C LEU A 193 1.21 6.65 -18.53
N HIS A 194 0.61 6.54 -17.34
CA HIS A 194 0.92 7.37 -16.17
C HIS A 194 1.83 6.71 -15.13
N ARG A 195 2.32 5.49 -15.38
CA ARG A 195 3.06 4.72 -14.36
C ARG A 195 4.52 5.17 -14.20
N THR A 196 5.11 5.74 -15.25
CA THR A 196 6.50 6.21 -15.24
C THR A 196 6.57 7.73 -15.09
N LYS A 197 7.70 8.24 -14.59
CA LYS A 197 7.98 9.70 -14.52
C LYS A 197 8.02 10.34 -15.92
N PHE A 198 8.34 9.56 -16.93
CA PHE A 198 8.27 9.94 -18.34
C PHE A 198 6.91 9.54 -18.91
N VAL A 199 6.33 10.42 -19.72
CA VAL A 199 5.07 10.13 -20.45
C VAL A 199 5.42 9.15 -21.55
N LEU A 200 4.94 7.91 -21.45
CA LEU A 200 5.05 6.94 -22.54
C LEU A 200 4.13 7.39 -23.68
N THR A 201 4.60 7.26 -24.92
CA THR A 201 3.75 7.47 -26.08
C THR A 201 2.84 6.27 -26.31
N LYS A 202 1.84 6.45 -27.18
CA LYS A 202 0.96 5.37 -27.63
C LYS A 202 1.78 4.23 -28.25
N GLU A 203 2.78 4.57 -29.06
CA GLU A 203 3.67 3.66 -29.77
C GLU A 203 4.57 2.88 -28.80
N ASP A 204 5.11 3.55 -27.78
CA ASP A 204 5.93 2.91 -26.75
C ASP A 204 5.13 1.84 -26.02
N LEU A 205 3.94 2.19 -25.53
CA LEU A 205 3.10 1.25 -24.79
C LEU A 205 2.58 0.12 -25.69
N TYR A 206 2.31 0.41 -26.96
CA TYR A 206 1.94 -0.63 -27.93
C TYR A 206 3.04 -1.67 -28.11
N SER A 207 4.31 -1.25 -28.16
CA SER A 207 5.45 -2.13 -28.40
C SER A 207 5.72 -3.15 -27.29
N ILE A 208 5.31 -2.85 -26.06
CA ILE A 208 5.55 -3.71 -24.88
C ILE A 208 4.38 -4.64 -24.55
N ILE A 209 3.21 -4.43 -25.15
CA ILE A 209 2.04 -5.27 -24.91
C ILE A 209 2.19 -6.58 -25.69
N GLN A 210 2.20 -7.68 -24.95
CA GLN A 210 2.08 -9.02 -25.51
C GLN A 210 0.59 -9.29 -25.77
N LYS A 211 0.25 -9.71 -26.99
CA LYS A 211 -1.11 -9.97 -27.46
C LYS A 211 -1.42 -11.46 -27.53
#